data_AF-A0A183UXZ3-F1
#
_entry.id   AF-A0A183UXZ3-F1
#
_cell.length_a   1.000
_cell.length_b   1.000
_cell.length_c   1.000
_cell.angle_alpha   90.00
_cell.angle_beta   90.00
_cell.angle_gamma   90.00
#
_symmetry.space_group_name_H-M   'P 1'
#
loop_
_entity.id
_entity.type
_entity.pdbx_description
1 polymer ?
#
loop_
_entity_poly.entity_id
_entity_poly.type
_entity_poly.pdbx_seq_one_letter_code
_entity_poly.pdbx_strand_id
1 'polypeptide(L)'
;MLTRVLDDFASKVPSMQWSSIKTEKDCMYTGLPELLTKWQNPRDADAMTRVQEEVEETKIVLHNTIQSVLERGEKLDDLVAASEGLSNQSKLFYTQARKMNKCCSWT
;
A
#
# COMPACT_ATOMS: atom_id res chain seq x y z
N MET A 1 6.14 -10.02 -6.02
CA MET A 1 4.66 -10.07 -5.97
C MET A 1 4.01 -9.26 -7.08
N LEU A 2 4.17 -7.93 -7.10
CA LEU A 2 3.42 -7.02 -7.99
C LEU A 2 3.54 -7.36 -9.48
N THR A 3 4.76 -7.64 -9.97
CA THR A 3 4.95 -8.04 -11.38
C THR A 3 4.13 -9.27 -11.74
N ARG A 4 4.10 -10.30 -10.86
CA ARG A 4 3.31 -11.51 -11.09
C ARG A 4 1.80 -11.26 -11.05
N VAL A 5 1.33 -10.36 -10.19
CA VAL A 5 -0.08 -9.94 -10.16
C VAL A 5 -0.46 -9.28 -11.49
N LEU A 6 0.40 -8.38 -11.99
CA LEU A 6 0.17 -7.66 -13.24
C LEU A 6 0.18 -8.60 -14.46
N ASP A 7 1.10 -9.56 -14.49
CA ASP A 7 1.17 -10.57 -15.55
C ASP A 7 -0.07 -11.47 -15.56
N ASP A 8 -0.48 -11.99 -14.39
CA ASP A 8 -1.69 -12.82 -14.26
C ASP A 8 -2.96 -12.03 -14.61
N PHE A 9 -3.05 -10.77 -14.17
CA PHE A 9 -4.14 -9.87 -14.53
C PHE A 9 -4.21 -9.63 -16.05
N ALA A 10 -3.10 -9.26 -16.68
CA ALA A 10 -3.05 -9.00 -18.12
C ALA A 10 -3.36 -10.26 -18.95
N SER A 11 -3.07 -11.45 -18.44
CA SER A 11 -3.43 -12.71 -19.09
C SER A 11 -4.93 -13.02 -19.06
N LYS A 12 -5.65 -12.53 -18.04
CA LYS A 12 -7.09 -12.84 -17.82
C LYS A 12 -8.02 -11.68 -18.18
N VAL A 13 -7.53 -10.45 -18.14
CA VAL A 13 -8.27 -9.22 -18.44
C VAL A 13 -7.62 -8.50 -19.61
N PRO A 14 -8.16 -8.63 -20.83
CA PRO A 14 -7.62 -7.97 -22.02
C PRO A 14 -7.49 -6.46 -21.85
N SER A 15 -6.38 -5.90 -22.32
CA SER A 15 -6.08 -4.46 -22.21
C SER A 15 -7.14 -3.54 -22.81
N MET A 16 -7.85 -4.01 -23.84
CA MET A 16 -8.96 -3.29 -24.47
C MET A 16 -10.14 -3.04 -23.51
N GLN A 17 -10.31 -3.88 -22.49
CA GLN A 17 -11.40 -3.75 -21.51
C GLN A 17 -11.06 -2.80 -20.37
N TRP A 18 -9.79 -2.41 -20.19
CA TRP A 18 -9.35 -1.63 -19.02
C TRP A 18 -10.02 -0.27 -18.92
N SER A 19 -10.18 0.43 -20.04
CA SER A 19 -10.88 1.73 -20.09
C SER A 19 -12.39 1.62 -19.82
N SER A 20 -12.95 0.42 -19.94
CA SER A 20 -14.38 0.15 -19.71
C SER A 20 -14.68 -0.22 -18.26
N ILE A 21 -13.68 -0.61 -17.48
CA ILE A 21 -13.82 -0.92 -16.06
C ILE A 21 -13.91 0.41 -15.29
N LYS A 22 -15.09 0.71 -14.74
CA LYS A 22 -15.31 1.95 -13.96
C LYS A 22 -15.35 1.70 -12.46
N THR A 23 -15.73 0.49 -12.07
CA THR A 23 -15.82 0.03 -10.69
C THR A 23 -15.21 -1.35 -10.56
N GLU A 24 -14.85 -1.75 -9.34
CA GLU A 24 -14.25 -3.06 -9.05
C GLU A 24 -15.18 -4.22 -9.47
N LYS A 25 -16.50 -3.99 -9.45
CA LYS A 25 -17.51 -4.98 -9.85
C LYS A 25 -17.52 -5.26 -11.35
N ASP A 26 -16.99 -4.34 -12.16
CA ASP A 26 -16.90 -4.50 -13.62
C ASP A 26 -15.72 -5.39 -14.01
N CYS A 27 -14.80 -5.66 -13.08
CA CYS A 27 -13.61 -6.46 -13.30
C CYS A 27 -13.80 -7.89 -12.79
N MET A 28 -13.84 -8.86 -13.70
CA MET A 28 -13.94 -10.30 -13.37
C MET A 28 -12.56 -10.91 -13.02
N TYR A 29 -11.76 -10.21 -12.22
CA TYR A 29 -10.47 -10.73 -11.75
C TYR A 29 -10.57 -11.26 -10.32
N THR A 30 -10.58 -12.59 -10.18
CA THR A 30 -10.77 -13.27 -8.89
C THR A 30 -9.48 -13.81 -8.26
N GLY A 31 -8.32 -13.65 -8.91
CA GLY A 31 -7.04 -14.22 -8.46
C GLY A 31 -6.36 -13.47 -7.30
N LEU A 32 -6.77 -12.22 -7.02
CA LEU A 32 -6.13 -11.39 -5.98
C LEU A 32 -6.13 -12.01 -4.57
N PRO A 33 -7.25 -12.56 -4.05
CA PRO A 33 -7.27 -13.07 -2.68
C PRO A 33 -6.31 -14.23 -2.46
N GLU A 34 -6.28 -15.20 -3.38
CA GLU A 34 -5.38 -16.36 -3.31
C GLU A 34 -3.92 -15.92 -3.41
N LEU A 35 -3.62 -15.01 -4.33
CA LEU A 35 -2.27 -14.48 -4.52
C LEU A 35 -1.83 -13.65 -3.31
N LEU A 36 -2.73 -12.90 -2.67
CA LEU A 36 -2.42 -12.19 -1.44
C LEU A 36 -2.08 -13.17 -0.31
N THR A 37 -2.89 -14.22 -0.11
CA THR A 37 -2.66 -15.24 0.92
C THR A 37 -1.32 -15.95 0.73
N LYS A 38 -0.99 -16.37 -0.50
CA LYS A 38 0.27 -17.05 -0.81
C LYS A 38 1.50 -16.20 -0.46
N TRP A 39 1.39 -14.88 -0.58
CA TRP A 39 2.49 -13.95 -0.36
C TRP A 39 2.50 -13.32 1.04
N GLN A 40 1.59 -13.71 1.94
CA GLN A 40 1.71 -13.35 3.37
C GLN A 40 2.85 -14.09 4.07
N ASN A 41 3.23 -15.28 3.58
CA ASN A 41 4.39 -16.02 4.06
C ASN A 41 5.55 -15.86 3.06
N PRO A 42 6.62 -15.11 3.40
CA PRO A 42 7.76 -14.90 2.50
C PRO A 42 8.43 -16.21 2.04
N ARG A 43 8.29 -17.29 2.82
CA ARG A 43 8.82 -18.61 2.47
C ARG A 43 8.06 -19.30 1.34
N ASP A 44 6.77 -18.98 1.17
CA ASP A 44 5.88 -19.54 0.14
C ASP A 44 5.81 -18.63 -1.11
N ALA A 45 6.44 -17.44 -1.03
CA ALA A 45 6.69 -16.57 -2.16
C ALA A 45 7.79 -17.18 -3.06
N ASP A 46 7.59 -17.08 -4.38
CA ASP A 46 8.44 -17.69 -5.41
C ASP A 46 9.95 -17.43 -5.20
N ALA A 47 10.82 -18.31 -5.71
CA ALA A 47 12.26 -18.35 -5.45
C ALA A 47 13.00 -17.02 -5.67
N MET A 48 12.47 -16.13 -6.53
CA MET A 48 13.00 -14.79 -6.77
C MET A 48 12.88 -13.86 -5.54
N THR A 49 11.86 -14.03 -4.71
CA THR A 49 11.64 -13.22 -3.48
C THR A 49 12.62 -13.59 -2.37
N ARG A 50 13.00 -14.87 -2.30
CA ARG A 50 14.08 -15.33 -1.41
C ARG A 50 15.44 -14.70 -1.75
N VAL A 51 15.70 -14.40 -3.02
CA VAL A 51 16.96 -13.78 -3.47
C VAL A 51 16.99 -12.27 -3.21
N GLN A 52 15.83 -11.60 -3.23
CA GLN A 52 15.74 -10.17 -2.91
C GLN A 52 15.91 -9.87 -1.41
N GLU A 53 15.54 -10.78 -0.51
CA GLU A 53 15.70 -10.61 0.95
C GLU A 53 17.17 -10.50 1.40
N GLU A 54 18.12 -11.06 0.65
CA GLU A 54 19.55 -10.97 1.00
C GLU A 54 20.19 -9.61 0.64
N VAL A 55 19.49 -8.69 -0.04
CA VAL A 55 20.08 -7.49 -0.65
C VAL A 55 19.76 -6.17 0.06
N GLU A 56 18.76 -6.09 0.95
CA GLU A 56 18.38 -4.80 1.55
C GLU A 56 19.21 -4.48 2.82
N GLU A 57 20.45 -4.06 2.58
CA GLU A 57 21.41 -3.59 3.58
C GLU A 57 20.88 -2.34 4.30
N THR A 58 20.52 -2.53 5.56
CA THR A 58 20.05 -1.51 6.50
C THR A 58 21.21 -0.63 6.97
N LYS A 59 21.40 0.56 6.37
CA LYS A 59 22.28 1.58 6.99
C LYS A 59 22.08 3.05 6.59
N ILE A 60 21.42 3.40 5.48
CA ILE A 60 21.52 4.77 4.92
C ILE A 60 20.36 5.71 5.33
N VAL A 61 19.20 5.21 5.81
CA VAL A 61 17.91 5.96 5.84
C VAL A 61 17.47 6.44 7.24
N LEU A 62 18.36 6.99 8.07
CA LEU A 62 17.97 7.51 9.38
C LEU A 62 17.94 9.05 9.47
N HIS A 63 18.89 9.75 8.82
CA HIS A 63 18.96 11.22 8.93
C HIS A 63 18.10 12.01 7.94
N ASN A 64 17.71 11.43 6.80
CA ASN A 64 16.77 12.05 5.85
C ASN A 64 15.29 11.92 6.29
N THR A 65 15.03 11.18 7.38
CA THR A 65 13.71 10.65 7.70
C THR A 65 12.91 11.61 8.58
N ILE A 66 13.54 12.40 9.46
CA ILE A 66 12.79 13.24 10.41
C ILE A 66 12.08 14.39 9.69
N GLN A 67 12.78 15.16 8.87
CA GLN A 67 12.17 16.29 8.14
C GLN A 67 11.17 15.80 7.07
N SER A 68 11.50 14.70 6.37
CA SER A 68 10.60 14.06 5.41
C SER A 68 9.38 13.39 6.07
N VAL A 69 9.45 13.01 7.35
CA VAL A 69 8.29 12.51 8.11
C VAL A 69 7.40 13.66 8.56
N LEU A 70 7.96 14.79 8.97
CA LEU A 70 7.20 15.97 9.37
C LEU A 70 6.42 16.59 8.19
N GLU A 71 7.09 16.87 7.07
CA GLU A 71 6.44 17.41 5.85
C GLU A 71 5.40 16.44 5.28
N ARG A 72 5.61 15.12 5.43
CA ARG A 72 4.65 14.09 5.04
C ARG A 72 3.46 14.03 5.99
N GLY A 73 3.66 14.31 7.28
CA GLY A 73 2.59 14.35 8.28
C GLY A 73 1.56 15.44 7.96
N GLU A 74 2.01 16.64 7.59
CA GLU A 74 1.11 17.75 7.21
C GLU A 74 0.40 17.48 5.88
N LYS A 75 1.12 16.98 4.86
CA LYS A 75 0.50 16.61 3.57
C LYS A 75 -0.48 15.45 3.67
N LEU A 76 -0.25 14.49 4.58
CA LEU A 76 -1.17 13.36 4.76
C LEU A 76 -2.50 13.80 5.38
N ASP A 77 -2.51 14.80 6.26
CA ASP A 77 -3.75 15.35 6.82
C ASP A 77 -4.62 15.96 5.73
N ASP A 78 -4.02 16.79 4.87
CA ASP A 78 -4.72 17.44 3.76
C ASP A 78 -5.29 16.40 2.79
N LEU A 79 -4.52 15.34 2.50
CA LEU A 79 -4.95 14.25 1.63
C LEU A 79 -6.09 13.42 2.25
N VAL A 80 -6.05 13.13 3.56
CA VAL A 80 -7.13 12.41 4.24
C VAL A 80 -8.41 13.25 4.28
N ALA A 81 -8.28 14.56 4.49
CA ALA A 81 -9.41 15.48 4.46
C ALA A 81 -10.06 15.53 3.07
N ALA A 82 -9.25 15.69 2.02
CA ALA A 82 -9.68 15.80 0.63
C ALA A 82 -10.13 14.47 -0.02
N SER A 83 -9.76 13.30 0.55
CA SER A 83 -10.10 12.01 -0.06
C SER A 83 -11.61 11.75 -0.06
N GLU A 84 -12.20 11.63 -1.24
CA GLU A 84 -13.60 11.25 -1.44
C GLU A 84 -13.84 9.74 -1.24
N GLY A 85 -12.79 8.93 -1.37
CA GLY A 85 -12.85 7.46 -1.22
C GLY A 85 -12.80 6.98 0.24
N LEU A 86 -12.49 7.87 1.20
CA LEU A 86 -12.48 7.52 2.62
C LEU A 86 -13.82 7.86 3.27
N SER A 87 -14.42 6.87 3.93
CA SER A 87 -15.61 7.11 4.75
C SER A 87 -15.32 8.09 5.89
N ASN A 88 -16.34 8.82 6.33
CA ASN A 88 -16.22 9.71 7.49
C ASN A 88 -15.73 8.98 8.75
N GLN A 89 -16.13 7.71 8.93
CA GLN A 89 -15.67 6.87 10.02
C GLN A 89 -14.17 6.58 9.93
N SER A 90 -13.66 6.30 8.73
CA SER A 90 -12.23 6.09 8.47
C SER A 90 -11.41 7.36 8.73
N LYS A 91 -11.92 8.53 8.31
CA LYS A 91 -11.28 9.83 8.60
C LYS A 91 -11.23 10.10 10.10
N LEU A 92 -12.32 9.86 10.82
CA LEU A 92 -12.36 9.98 12.28
C LEU A 92 -11.40 9.01 12.96
N PHE A 93 -11.36 7.75 12.53
CA PHE A 93 -10.42 6.75 13.06
C PHE A 93 -8.97 7.22 12.89
N TYR A 94 -8.59 7.70 11.70
CA TYR A 94 -7.26 8.25 11.45
C TYR A 94 -6.90 9.38 12.42
N THR A 95 -7.79 10.36 12.60
CA THR A 95 -7.53 11.49 13.50
C THR A 95 -7.41 11.08 14.96
N GLN A 96 -8.23 10.13 15.42
CA GLN A 96 -8.20 9.64 16.80
C GLN A 96 -6.96 8.79 17.06
N ALA A 97 -6.65 7.81 16.19
CA ALA A 97 -5.44 7.00 16.30
C ALA A 97 -4.18 7.88 16.35
N ARG A 98 -4.14 8.96 15.58
CA ARG A 98 -3.03 9.91 15.64
C ARG A 98 -2.95 10.64 16.98
N LYS A 99 -4.06 11.13 17.52
CA LYS A 99 -4.07 11.78 18.86
C LYS A 99 -3.57 10.83 19.94
N MET A 100 -3.97 9.55 19.90
CA MET A 100 -3.54 8.53 20.86
C MET A 100 -2.06 8.14 20.74
N ASN A 101 -1.43 8.33 19.57
CA ASN A 101 -0.02 8.01 19.34
C ASN A 101 0.91 9.24 19.42
N LYS A 102 0.39 10.44 19.75
CA LYS A 102 1.22 11.62 20.04
C LYS A 102 1.84 11.47 21.44
N CYS A 103 2.91 10.68 21.56
CA CYS A 103 3.81 10.80 22.70
C CYS A 103 4.95 11.77 22.34
N CYS A 104 5.38 12.55 23.34
CA CYS A 104 6.44 13.55 23.30
C CYS A 104 6.16 14.75 22.37
N SER A 105 5.56 15.81 22.94
CA SER A 105 5.83 17.17 22.47
C SER A 105 7.27 17.50 22.87
N TRP A 106 8.18 17.59 21.90
CA TRP A 106 9.49 18.18 22.14
C TRP A 106 9.27 19.68 22.40
N THR A 107 9.14 20.05 23.66
CA THR A 107 9.48 21.41 24.13
C THR A 107 10.98 21.58 24.14
#